data_AF-A0A5K0VD94-F1
#
_entry.id   AF-A0A5K0VD94-F1
#
_cell.length_a   1.000
_cell.length_b   1.000
_cell.length_c   1.000
_cell.angle_alpha   90.00
_cell.angle_beta   90.00
_cell.angle_gamma   90.00
#
_symmetry.space_group_name_H-M   'P 1'
#
loop_
_entity.id
_entity.type
_entity.pdbx_description
1 polymer ?
#
loop_
_entity_poly.entity_id
_entity_poly.type
_entity_poly.pdbx_seq_one_letter_code
_entity_poly.pdbx_strand_id
1 'polypeptide(L)' 'PFKVNGVPLRRVNQAYVIATSTKVDISGVNVEKFDDKYFAKETQKKKKKTEGQFFEANKE' A
#
# COMPACT_ATOMS: atom_id res chain seq x y z
N PRO A 1 -2.45 12.61 -5.38
CA PRO A 1 -2.51 13.06 -3.97
C PRO A 1 -3.85 12.64 -3.35
N PHE A 2 -3.86 12.01 -2.17
CA PHE A 2 -5.09 11.40 -1.60
C PHE A 2 -6.30 12.34 -1.62
N LYS A 3 -6.11 13.63 -1.30
CA LYS A 3 -7.18 14.64 -1.34
C LYS A 3 -7.77 14.90 -2.74
N VAL A 4 -7.00 14.69 -3.81
CA VAL A 4 -7.40 15.00 -5.19
C VAL A 4 -8.01 13.79 -5.89
N ASN A 5 -7.43 12.60 -5.71
CA ASN A 5 -7.83 11.40 -6.46
C ASN A 5 -8.21 10.21 -5.58
N GLY A 6 -8.20 10.35 -4.24
CA GLY A 6 -8.53 9.27 -3.32
C GLY A 6 -7.49 8.14 -3.27
N VAL A 7 -6.38 8.23 -3.99
CA VAL A 7 -5.35 7.18 -4.03
C VAL A 7 -4.41 7.36 -2.84
N PRO A 8 -4.36 6.39 -1.90
CA PRO A 8 -3.43 6.44 -0.77
C PRO A 8 -2.01 6.11 -1.23
N LEU A 9 -1.03 6.35 -0.36
CA LEU A 9 0.35 5.96 -0.61
C LEU A 9 0.43 4.42 -0.68
N ARG A 10 0.80 3.88 -1.85
CA ARG A 10 0.77 2.44 -2.14
C ARG A 10 1.88 2.05 -3.10
N ARG A 11 2.39 0.82 -2.96
CA ARG A 11 3.32 0.21 -3.94
C ARG A 11 2.58 -0.28 -5.19
N VAL A 12 3.14 0.04 -6.37
CA VAL A 12 2.62 -0.36 -7.68
C VAL A 12 3.79 -0.86 -8.54
N ASN A 13 3.58 -1.94 -9.29
CA ASN A 13 4.58 -2.46 -10.22
C ASN A 13 4.59 -1.61 -11.50
N GLN A 14 5.78 -1.17 -11.91
CA GLN A 14 6.00 -0.33 -13.08
C GLN A 14 5.48 -0.95 -14.39
N ALA A 15 5.47 -2.28 -14.51
CA ALA A 15 4.93 -2.95 -15.70
C ALA A 15 3.45 -2.64 -15.97
N TYR A 16 2.72 -2.15 -14.97
CA TYR A 16 1.29 -1.80 -15.07
C TYR A 16 1.04 -0.29 -15.02
N VAL A 17 2.06 0.55 -15.27
CA VAL A 17 1.96 2.02 -15.23
C VAL A 17 2.49 2.63 -16.53
N ILE A 18 1.82 3.69 -17.01
CA ILE A 18 2.29 4.51 -18.13
C ILE A 18 2.98 5.76 -17.58
N ALA A 19 4.27 5.94 -17.89
CA ALA A 19 4.99 7.16 -17.55
C ALA A 19 4.53 8.32 -18.45
N THR A 20 4.11 9.43 -17.85
CA THR A 20 3.71 10.65 -18.57
C THR A 20 4.88 11.64 -18.67
N SER A 21 4.77 12.64 -19.54
CA SER A 21 5.80 13.67 -19.74
C SER A 21 5.87 14.72 -18.62
N THR A 22 4.77 14.90 -17.87
CA THR A 22 4.67 15.88 -16.80
C THR A 22 5.55 15.47 -15.61
N LYS A 23 6.46 16.35 -15.21
CA LYS A 23 7.35 16.16 -14.06
C LYS A 23 7.00 17.16 -12.96
N VAL A 24 7.10 16.72 -11.71
CA VAL A 24 6.92 17.54 -10.52
C VAL A 24 8.22 17.45 -9.72
N ASP A 25 8.76 18.59 -9.31
CA ASP A 25 9.96 18.62 -8.47
C ASP A 25 9.63 18.11 -7.05
N ILE A 26 10.48 17.22 -6.54
CA ILE A 26 10.34 16.52 -5.26
C ILE A 26 11.62 16.62 -4.40
N SER A 27 12.55 17.51 -4.77
CA SER A 27 13.85 17.70 -4.11
C SER A 27 13.79 17.95 -2.59
N GLY A 28 12.71 18.54 -2.08
CA GLY A 28 12.54 18.86 -0.65
C GLY A 28 11.81 17.81 0.20
N VAL A 29 11.51 16.62 -0.32
CA VAL A 29 10.69 15.62 0.38
C VAL A 29 11.55 14.60 1.11
N ASN A 30 11.35 14.44 2.42
CA ASN A 30 11.98 13.36 3.20
C ASN A 30 11.19 12.04 3.04
N VAL A 31 11.87 10.97 2.63
CA VAL A 31 11.29 9.64 2.36
C VAL A 31 11.85 8.55 3.29
N GLU A 32 12.71 8.88 4.26
CA GLU A 32 13.43 7.92 5.11
C GLU A 32 12.53 6.94 5.88
N LYS A 33 11.30 7.36 6.20
CA LYS A 33 10.31 6.53 6.90
C LYS A 33 9.71 5.40 6.04
N PHE A 34 9.75 5.54 4.72
CA PHE A 34 9.02 4.67 3.81
C PHE A 34 9.95 3.64 3.18
N ASP A 35 10.02 2.48 3.81
CA ASP A 35 10.69 1.31 3.28
C ASP A 35 9.69 0.24 2.83
N ASP A 36 10.20 -0.87 2.28
CA ASP A 36 9.36 -1.98 1.85
C ASP A 36 8.60 -2.65 2.99
N LYS A 37 9.12 -2.57 4.22
CA LYS A 37 8.47 -3.13 5.42
C LYS A 37 7.26 -2.30 5.82
N TYR A 38 7.29 -0.98 5.63
CA TYR A 38 6.17 -0.09 5.87
C TYR A 38 4.92 -0.50 5.09
N PHE A 39 5.09 -1.05 3.88
CA PHE A 39 3.99 -1.51 3.02
C PHE A 39 3.75 -3.03 3.08
N ALA A 40 4.44 -3.75 3.95
CA ALA A 40 4.20 -5.18 4.11
C ALA A 40 2.83 -5.40 4.75
N LYS A 41 2.07 -6.36 4.20
CA LYS A 41 0.83 -6.79 4.87
C LYS A 41 1.19 -7.41 6.21
N GLU A 42 0.49 -7.00 7.27
CA GLU A 42 0.60 -7.65 8.56
C GLU A 42 0.19 -9.12 8.41
N THR A 43 1.14 -10.03 8.62
CA THR A 43 0.86 -11.46 8.60
C THR A 43 0.38 -11.87 9.99
N GLN A 44 -0.94 -11.88 10.18
CA GLN A 44 -1.49 -12.49 11.39
C GLN A 44 -1.11 -13.98 11.39
N LYS A 45 -0.32 -14.41 12.38
CA LYS A 45 -0.04 -15.82 12.63
C LYS A 45 -1.39 -16.51 12.85
N LYS A 46 -1.82 -17.34 11.89
CA LYS A 46 -3.04 -18.12 11.99
C LYS A 46 -3.01 -18.95 13.29
N LYS A 47 -3.70 -18.51 14.34
CA LYS A 47 -4.19 -19.43 15.38
C LYS A 47 -5.14 -20.41 14.67
N LYS A 48 -5.15 -21.68 15.11
CA LYS A 48 -5.97 -22.77 14.51
C LYS A 48 -7.36 -22.23 14.15
N LYS A 49 -7.67 -22.19 12.84
CA LYS A 49 -8.89 -21.59 12.30
C LYS A 49 -10.11 -22.33 12.85
N THR A 50 -10.95 -21.65 13.62
CA THR A 50 -12.34 -22.06 13.87
C THR A 50 -13.23 -21.38 12.84
N GLU A 51 -14.31 -22.02 12.38
CA GLU A 51 -15.13 -21.59 11.23
C GLU A 51 -15.62 -20.13 11.32
N GLY A 52 -15.87 -19.59 12.52
CA GLY A 52 -16.26 -18.20 12.73
C GLY A 52 -15.20 -17.14 12.33
N GLN A 53 -13.91 -17.47 12.43
CA GLN A 53 -12.81 -16.54 12.10
C GLN A 53 -12.54 -16.44 10.59
N PHE A 54 -13.10 -17.34 9.78
CA PHE A 54 -12.93 -17.33 8.33
C PHE A 54 -13.73 -16.21 7.65
N PHE A 55 -14.90 -15.85 8.21
CA PHE A 55 -15.77 -14.80 7.69
C PHE A 55 -15.33 -13.39 8.13
N GLU A 56 -14.64 -13.27 9.27
CA GLU A 56 -14.07 -11.99 9.72
C GLU A 56 -12.85 -11.58 8.90
N ALA A 57 -12.03 -12.54 8.45
CA ALA A 57 -10.85 -12.27 7.62
C ALA A 57 -11.16 -11.75 6.20
N ASN A 58 -12.43 -11.76 5.78
CA ASN A 58 -12.89 -11.25 4.49
C ASN A 58 -13.69 -9.93 4.60
N LYS A 59 -13.81 -9.36 5.81
CA LYS A 59 -14.35 -8.00 6.02
C LYS A 59 -13.20 -7.01 6.15
N GLU A 60 -12.62 -6.61 5.03
CA GLU A 60 -11.81 -5.38 4.88
C GLU A 60 -11.74 -4.97 3.41
#